data_AF-A0A7S0YHU7-F1
#
_entry.id   AF-A0A7S0YHU7-F1
#
_cell.length_a   1.000
_cell.length_b   1.000
_cell.length_c   1.000
_cell.angle_alpha   90.00
_cell.angle_beta   90.00
_cell.angle_gamma   90.00
#
_symmetry.space_group_name_H-M   'P 1'
#
loop_
_entity.id
_entity.type
_entity.pdbx_description
1 polymer ?
#
loop_
_entity_poly.entity_id
_entity_poly.type
_entity_poly.pdbx_seq_one_letter_code
_entity_poly.pdbx_strand_id
1 'polypeptide(L)'
;VGGGRVPPGGVGIGVVLAEQGGRILISLVESGSNAHRGRIPPGSVLHTIDGSVVSGLSVHQANALLHGAPHTAVVLGIQHPSRGAGISDVAVIRAGSPV
;
A
#
# COMPACT_ATOMS: atom_id res chain seq x y z
N VAL A 1 24.06 1.03 -12.81
CA VAL A 1 22.74 0.64 -13.32
C VAL A 1 22.16 -0.43 -12.42
N GLY A 2 21.06 -0.14 -11.73
CA GLY A 2 20.49 -1.04 -10.72
C GLY A 2 18.98 -0.96 -10.72
N GLY A 3 18.36 -1.26 -11.87
CA GLY A 3 16.91 -1.43 -11.95
C GLY A 3 16.54 -2.70 -11.19
N GLY A 4 16.10 -2.55 -9.94
CA GLY A 4 15.45 -3.62 -9.20
C GLY A 4 14.28 -4.12 -10.03
N ARG A 5 14.46 -5.26 -10.68
CA ARG A 5 13.37 -5.93 -11.40
C ARG A 5 12.37 -6.32 -10.33
N VAL A 6 11.20 -5.67 -10.33
CA VAL A 6 10.01 -6.26 -9.71
C VAL A 6 9.87 -7.65 -10.32
N PRO A 7 10.03 -8.74 -9.55
CA PRO A 7 9.93 -10.08 -10.11
C PRO A 7 8.54 -10.24 -10.76
N PRO A 8 8.44 -10.80 -11.97
CA PRO A 8 7.15 -11.12 -12.55
C PRO A 8 6.43 -12.08 -11.58
N GLY A 9 5.32 -11.64 -11.01
CA GLY A 9 4.61 -12.35 -9.93
C GLY A 9 4.59 -11.65 -8.57
N GLY A 10 5.01 -10.40 -8.47
CA GLY A 10 4.82 -9.60 -7.26
C GLY A 10 3.35 -9.47 -6.90
N VAL A 11 3.00 -9.80 -5.66
CA VAL A 11 1.62 -9.78 -5.17
C VAL A 11 1.37 -8.55 -4.30
N GLY A 12 0.19 -7.97 -4.48
CA GLY A 12 -0.23 -6.83 -3.68
C GLY A 12 -0.94 -7.25 -2.40
N ILE A 13 -1.64 -6.27 -1.81
CA ILE A 13 -2.43 -6.44 -0.58
C ILE A 13 -3.95 -6.27 -0.80
N GLY A 14 -4.38 -6.03 -2.05
CA GLY A 14 -5.78 -5.81 -2.43
C GLY A 14 -6.28 -4.40 -2.13
N VAL A 15 -5.53 -3.39 -2.55
CA VAL A 15 -5.92 -1.98 -2.49
C VAL A 15 -5.80 -1.33 -3.85
N VAL A 16 -6.65 -0.33 -4.10
CA VAL A 16 -6.53 0.58 -5.23
C VAL A 16 -6.00 1.90 -4.70
N LEU A 17 -4.96 2.41 -5.36
CA LEU A 17 -4.36 3.69 -5.05
C LEU A 17 -4.86 4.78 -6.00
N ALA A 18 -5.01 6.00 -5.49
CA ALA A 18 -5.25 7.21 -6.26
C ALA A 18 -4.25 8.28 -5.85
N GLU A 19 -3.96 9.22 -6.75
CA GLU A 19 -3.18 10.41 -6.42
C GLU A 19 -4.12 11.61 -6.34
N GLN A 20 -3.97 12.42 -5.29
CA GLN A 20 -4.69 13.68 -5.15
C GLN A 20 -3.75 14.73 -4.52
N GLY A 21 -3.40 15.75 -5.30
CA GLY A 21 -2.55 16.86 -4.82
C GLY A 21 -1.17 16.41 -4.34
N GLY A 22 -0.53 15.48 -5.04
CA GLY A 22 0.80 14.94 -4.70
C GLY A 22 0.82 13.96 -3.52
N ARG A 23 -0.36 13.57 -3.02
CA ARG A 23 -0.52 12.55 -1.97
C ARG A 23 -1.10 11.29 -2.57
N ILE A 24 -0.69 10.14 -2.03
CA ILE A 24 -1.25 8.84 -2.37
C ILE A 24 -2.39 8.53 -1.41
N LEU A 25 -3.56 8.20 -1.95
CA LEU A 25 -4.72 7.79 -1.20
C LEU A 25 -5.06 6.36 -1.52
N ILE A 26 -5.58 5.66 -0.52
CA ILE A 26 -6.19 4.34 -0.68
C ILE A 26 -7.64 4.61 -1.10
N SER A 27 -7.93 4.55 -2.39
CA SER A 27 -9.26 4.87 -2.92
C SER A 27 -10.26 3.74 -2.68
N LEU A 28 -9.80 2.49 -2.77
CA LEU A 28 -10.62 1.30 -2.56
C LEU A 28 -9.81 0.21 -1.87
N VAL A 29 -10.49 -0.59 -1.05
CA VAL A 29 -9.94 -1.79 -0.43
C VAL A 29 -10.81 -2.96 -0.87
N GLU A 30 -10.19 -3.96 -1.50
CA GLU A 30 -10.93 -5.09 -2.06
C GLU A 30 -11.50 -5.96 -0.93
N SER A 31 -12.79 -6.28 -0.99
CA SER A 31 -13.43 -7.13 0.01
C SER A 31 -12.77 -8.52 0.08
N GLY A 32 -12.41 -8.93 1.29
CA GLY A 32 -11.77 -10.22 1.55
C GLY A 32 -10.25 -10.23 1.38
N SER A 33 -9.66 -9.14 0.88
CA SER A 33 -8.20 -8.95 0.78
C SER A 33 -7.50 -8.88 2.14
N ASN A 34 -6.16 -8.97 2.11
CA ASN A 34 -5.36 -8.80 3.31
C ASN A 34 -5.41 -7.36 3.84
N ALA A 35 -5.54 -6.36 2.97
CA ALA A 35 -5.77 -4.98 3.40
C ALA A 35 -7.11 -4.79 4.10
N HIS A 36 -8.18 -5.45 3.61
CA HIS A 36 -9.48 -5.47 4.28
C HIS A 36 -9.39 -6.12 5.67
N ARG A 37 -8.69 -7.26 5.77
CA ARG A 37 -8.43 -7.94 7.05
C ARG A 37 -7.56 -7.12 8.00
N GLY A 38 -6.63 -6.34 7.45
CA GLY A 38 -5.81 -5.35 8.15
C GLY A 38 -6.59 -4.10 8.59
N ARG A 39 -7.90 -4.03 8.33
CA ARG A 39 -8.79 -2.92 8.68
C ARG A 39 -8.31 -1.56 8.15
N ILE A 40 -7.68 -1.57 6.98
CA ILE A 40 -7.28 -0.33 6.30
C ILE A 40 -8.56 0.34 5.77
N PRO A 41 -8.85 1.59 6.17
CA PRO A 41 -10.01 2.31 5.67
C PRO A 41 -9.77 2.87 4.26
N PRO A 42 -10.74 2.79 3.35
CA PRO A 42 -10.71 3.62 2.14
C PRO A 42 -10.75 5.11 2.53
N GLY A 43 -10.11 5.94 1.71
CA GLY A 43 -9.87 7.36 1.98
C GLY A 43 -8.64 7.64 2.87
N SER A 44 -7.93 6.61 3.32
CA SER A 44 -6.68 6.80 4.06
C SER A 44 -5.60 7.38 3.17
N VAL A 45 -4.82 8.33 3.71
CA VAL A 45 -3.66 8.90 3.03
C VAL A 45 -2.45 8.06 3.38
N LEU A 46 -1.75 7.58 2.37
CA LEU A 46 -0.52 6.82 2.51
C LEU A 46 0.67 7.79 2.62
N HIS A 47 1.43 7.65 3.70
CA HIS A 47 2.63 8.46 3.98
C HIS A 47 3.90 7.66 3.78
N THR A 48 3.92 6.40 4.21
CA THR A 48 5.08 5.51 4.05
C THR A 48 4.70 4.10 3.62
N ILE A 49 5.60 3.44 2.89
CA ILE A 49 5.58 2.01 2.59
C ILE A 49 6.93 1.42 2.98
N ASP A 50 6.95 0.45 3.90
CA ASP A 50 8.16 -0.13 4.48
C ASP A 50 9.17 0.96 4.95
N GLY A 51 8.63 2.03 5.56
CA GLY A 51 9.40 3.19 6.03
C GLY A 51 9.81 4.20 4.94
N SER A 52 9.58 3.88 3.66
CA SER A 52 9.88 4.79 2.54
C SER A 52 8.75 5.79 2.36
N VAL A 53 9.07 7.09 2.38
CA VAL A 53 8.09 8.18 2.16
C VAL A 53 7.55 8.10 0.73
N VAL A 54 6.22 8.17 0.59
CA VAL A 54 5.55 8.08 -0.72
C VAL A 54 5.02 9.41 -1.23
N SER A 55 5.18 10.50 -0.47
CA SER A 55 4.81 11.84 -0.94
C SER A 55 5.61 12.21 -2.19
N GLY A 56 4.92 12.69 -3.23
CA GLY A 56 5.55 13.02 -4.52
C GLY A 56 5.88 11.83 -5.42
N LEU A 57 5.60 10.59 -5.00
CA LEU A 57 5.63 9.44 -5.90
C LEU A 57 4.36 9.41 -6.75
N SER A 58 4.46 8.83 -7.95
CA SER A 58 3.28 8.50 -8.75
C SER A 58 2.58 7.27 -8.19
N VAL A 59 1.29 7.11 -8.52
CA VAL A 59 0.51 5.90 -8.19
C VAL A 59 1.26 4.63 -8.61
N HIS A 60 1.86 4.62 -9.80
CA HIS A 60 2.60 3.46 -10.31
C HIS A 60 3.83 3.14 -9.44
N GLN A 61 4.58 4.14 -9.01
CA GLN A 61 5.74 3.96 -8.14
C GLN A 61 5.33 3.46 -6.75
N ALA A 62 4.29 4.06 -6.16
CA ALA A 62 3.75 3.61 -4.88
C ALA A 62 3.22 2.17 -4.97
N ASN A 63 2.51 1.83 -6.06
CA ASN A 63 2.03 0.47 -6.28
C ASN A 63 3.18 -0.53 -6.42
N ALA A 64 4.28 -0.17 -7.09
CA ALA A 64 5.46 -1.03 -7.18
C ALA A 64 6.07 -1.35 -5.81
N LEU A 65 5.98 -0.44 -4.82
CA LEU A 65 6.45 -0.69 -3.44
C LEU A 65 5.50 -1.58 -2.63
N LEU A 66 4.18 -1.49 -2.91
CA LEU A 66 3.19 -2.38 -2.29
C LEU A 66 3.36 -3.82 -2.76
N HIS A 67 3.74 -4.03 -4.02
CA HIS A 67 3.98 -5.35 -4.56
C HIS A 67 5.34 -5.89 -4.13
N GLY A 68 5.38 -7.19 -3.84
CA GLY A 68 6.60 -7.85 -3.38
C GLY A 68 6.46 -9.36 -3.38
N ALA A 69 7.43 -10.05 -2.79
CA ALA A 69 7.38 -11.50 -2.68
C ALA A 69 6.14 -11.95 -1.89
N PRO A 70 5.46 -13.03 -2.32
CA PRO A 70 4.29 -13.54 -1.61
C PRO A 70 4.64 -13.97 -0.19
N HIS A 71 3.67 -13.84 0.72
CA HIS A 71 3.81 -14.15 2.15
C HIS A 71 4.82 -13.26 2.91
N THR A 72 5.25 -12.14 2.31
CA THR A 72 6.01 -11.11 3.03
C THR A 72 5.08 -10.02 3.57
N ALA A 73 5.47 -9.38 4.67
CA ALA A 73 4.77 -8.22 5.20
C ALA A 73 5.18 -6.94 4.46
N VAL A 74 4.23 -6.03 4.30
CA VAL A 74 4.44 -4.61 3.98
C VAL A 74 3.92 -3.78 5.13
N VAL A 75 4.68 -2.78 5.57
CA VAL A 75 4.26 -1.84 6.61
C VAL A 75 3.81 -0.54 5.96
N LEU A 76 2.56 -0.15 6.21
CA LEU A 76 1.98 1.08 5.67
C LEU A 76 1.82 2.11 6.77
N GLY A 77 2.48 3.26 6.64
CA GLY A 77 2.16 4.42 7.45
C GLY A 77 0.97 5.14 6.83
N ILE A 78 -0.21 4.94 7.41
CA ILE A 78 -1.46 5.54 6.92
C ILE A 78 -1.97 6.60 7.89
N GLN A 79 -2.51 7.67 7.32
CA GLN A 79 -3.32 8.62 8.06
C GLN A 79 -4.79 8.25 7.86
N HIS A 80 -5.46 7.92 8.97
CA HIS A 80 -6.85 7.52 8.96
C HIS A 80 -7.76 8.73 8.67
N PRO A 81 -8.73 8.64 7.74
CA PRO A 81 -9.54 9.79 7.31
C PRO A 81 -10.32 10.44 8.48
N SER A 82 -10.82 9.62 9.41
CA SER A 82 -11.60 10.10 10.57
C SER A 82 -10.78 10.44 11.83
N ARG A 83 -9.50 10.06 11.93
CA ARG A 83 -8.72 10.16 13.18
C ARG A 83 -7.85 11.42 13.26
N GLY A 84 -7.86 12.26 12.23
CA GLY A 84 -7.06 13.49 12.16
C GLY A 84 -5.64 13.26 11.62
N ALA A 85 -4.67 14.07 12.05
CA ALA A 85 -3.30 14.11 11.49
C ALA A 85 -2.37 12.96 11.95
N GLY A 86 -2.85 12.04 12.80
CA GLY A 86 -2.03 10.92 13.29
C GLY A 86 -1.77 9.88 12.22
N ILE A 87 -0.48 9.57 11.99
CA ILE A 87 -0.05 8.44 11.15
C ILE A 87 -0.02 7.18 12.02
N SER A 88 -0.48 6.06 11.48
CA SER A 88 -0.47 4.75 12.12
C SER A 88 0.16 3.73 11.18
N ASP A 89 1.10 2.95 11.70
CA ASP A 89 1.71 1.85 10.97
C ASP A 89 0.82 0.62 10.99
N VAL A 90 0.51 0.09 9.81
CA VAL A 90 -0.30 -1.11 9.62
C VAL A 90 0.52 -2.11 8.81
N ALA A 91 0.85 -3.24 9.44
CA ALA A 91 1.49 -4.35 8.76
C ALA A 91 0.45 -5.23 8.06
N VAL A 92 0.64 -5.47 6.76
CA VAL A 92 -0.24 -6.32 5.95
C VAL A 92 0.61 -7.37 5.23
N ILE A 93 0.15 -8.61 5.24
CA ILE A 93 0.82 -9.68 4.47
C ILE A 93 0.41 -9.57 3.00
N ARG A 94 1.37 -9.61 2.09
CA ARG A 94 1.11 -9.70 0.65
C ARG A 94 0.55 -11.08 0.35
N ALA A 95 -0.67 -11.11 -0.19
CA ALA A 95 -1.38 -12.38 -0.44
C ALA A 95 -0.61 -13.17 -1.48
N GLY A 96 -0.26 -14.43 -1.25
CA GLY A 96 0.18 -15.30 -2.35
C GLY A 96 -0.86 -15.24 -3.47
N SER A 97 -0.41 -15.19 -4.73
CA SER A 97 -1.32 -15.18 -5.89
C SER A 97 -2.37 -16.27 -5.66
N PRO A 98 -3.67 -15.95 -5.71
CA PRO A 98 -4.66 -17.02 -5.78
C PRO A 98 -4.32 -17.81 -7.05
N VAL A 99 -3.96 -19.07 -6.86
CA VAL A 99 -3.85 -20.08 -7.93
C VAL A 99 -5.22 -20.40 -8.48
#